data_AF-A0A366X1Q1-F1
#
_entry.id   AF-A0A366X1Q1-F1
#
_cell.length_a   1.000
_cell.length_b   1.000
_cell.length_c   1.000
_cell.angle_alpha   90.00
_cell.angle_beta   90.00
_cell.angle_gamma   90.00
#
_symmetry.space_group_name_H-M   'P 1'
#
loop_
_entity.id
_entity.type
_entity.pdbx_description
1 polymer ?
#
loop_
_entity_poly.entity_id
_entity_poly.type
_entity_poly.pdbx_seq_one_letter_code
_entity_poly.pdbx_strand_id
1 'polypeptide(L)'
;MTKLFLTVGLVFCIAFKVSASPEDDARYIASQFFLEEQIHEMRENASEYYVEYLAGLLNKHNVRLKDPERLEGFVPEEITDIAIDGYINKSTQRVLDAFNAQQLSEIRTFYLTGTWRKLSLLNYEELTTGKEEKTVILPQDLGYEEYKIRQFLSPQEFQDFQEFVESETGKTFVEKYSEVHFLMVLDAITAPMYLRRGEATLRTEFVLDALKTKGIFEFSNPIARRDFIAKIENELQ
;
A
#
# COMPACT_ATOMS: atom_id res chain seq x y z
N MET A 1 8.58 -24.45 -26.88
CA MET A 1 9.47 -24.85 -25.77
C MET A 1 9.33 -23.80 -24.70
N THR A 2 8.39 -24.01 -23.79
CA THR A 2 7.90 -23.01 -22.83
C THR A 2 8.26 -23.50 -21.45
N LYS A 3 9.20 -22.85 -20.78
CA LYS A 3 9.50 -23.03 -19.35
C LYS A 3 10.10 -21.74 -18.80
N LEU A 4 9.31 -21.00 -18.03
CA LEU A 4 9.57 -20.69 -16.61
C LEU A 4 8.42 -19.79 -16.13
N PHE A 5 7.34 -20.42 -15.69
CA PHE A 5 6.41 -19.84 -14.72
C PHE A 5 6.55 -20.68 -13.45
N LEU A 6 6.40 -20.02 -12.30
CA LEU A 6 6.51 -20.46 -10.90
C LEU A 6 7.78 -20.03 -10.14
N THR A 7 7.46 -19.50 -8.95
CA THR A 7 8.24 -19.32 -7.71
C THR A 7 8.73 -17.88 -7.53
N VAL A 8 8.06 -17.01 -6.77
CA VAL A 8 7.76 -17.07 -5.32
C VAL A 8 6.33 -16.54 -5.06
N GLY A 9 5.43 -17.09 -4.23
CA GLY A 9 5.56 -18.14 -3.22
C GLY A 9 5.07 -17.65 -1.84
N LEU A 10 3.75 -17.72 -1.60
CA LEU A 10 3.07 -17.84 -0.30
C LEU A 10 3.36 -16.81 0.81
N VAL A 11 2.39 -15.94 1.10
CA VAL A 11 2.03 -15.66 2.50
C VAL A 11 0.98 -16.70 2.91
N PHE A 12 1.41 -17.57 3.81
CA PHE A 12 0.76 -18.78 4.26
C PHE A 12 -0.67 -18.56 4.80
N CYS A 13 -1.62 -19.36 4.30
CA CYS A 13 -2.79 -19.76 5.07
C CYS A 13 -2.34 -20.54 6.30
N ILE A 14 -2.35 -19.90 7.47
CA ILE A 14 -2.33 -20.59 8.75
C ILE A 14 -3.77 -20.65 9.25
N ALA A 15 -4.42 -21.79 8.99
CA ALA A 15 -5.62 -22.22 9.68
C ALA A 15 -5.23 -22.58 11.13
N PHE A 16 -5.30 -21.61 12.03
CA PHE A 16 -5.39 -21.85 13.46
C PHE A 16 -6.58 -21.07 14.01
N LYS A 17 -7.44 -21.75 14.76
CA LYS A 17 -8.36 -21.15 15.74
C LYS A 17 -7.54 -20.54 16.89
N VAL A 18 -6.67 -19.59 16.58
CA VAL A 18 -6.25 -18.57 17.54
C VAL A 18 -7.33 -17.51 17.42
N SER A 19 -7.91 -17.05 18.53
CA SER A 19 -8.74 -15.85 18.48
C SER A 19 -7.84 -14.74 17.95
N ALA A 20 -7.91 -14.44 16.66
CA ALA A 20 -7.19 -13.35 16.05
C ALA A 20 -7.53 -12.10 16.87
N SER A 21 -6.51 -11.34 17.26
CA SER A 21 -6.76 -10.11 17.99
C SER A 21 -7.60 -9.18 17.09
N PRO A 22 -8.35 -8.22 17.67
CA PRO A 22 -9.04 -7.21 16.85
C PRO A 22 -8.10 -6.51 15.87
N GLU A 23 -6.82 -6.36 16.24
CA GLU A 23 -5.77 -5.81 15.39
C GLU A 23 -5.44 -6.72 14.19
N ASP A 24 -5.31 -8.03 14.40
CA ASP A 24 -5.09 -8.99 13.31
C ASP A 24 -6.28 -9.03 12.34
N ASP A 25 -7.50 -8.98 12.88
CA ASP A 25 -8.72 -8.94 12.07
C ASP A 25 -8.79 -7.64 11.25
N ALA A 26 -8.49 -6.51 11.89
CA ALA A 26 -8.44 -5.21 11.22
C ALA A 26 -7.37 -5.15 10.13
N ARG A 27 -6.18 -5.68 10.40
CA ARG A 27 -5.08 -5.74 9.41
C ARG A 27 -5.45 -6.63 8.23
N TYR A 28 -6.13 -7.74 8.46
CA TYR A 28 -6.63 -8.61 7.38
C TYR A 28 -7.71 -7.92 6.55
N ILE A 29 -8.64 -7.21 7.19
CA ILE A 29 -9.68 -6.44 6.49
C ILE A 29 -9.05 -5.32 5.67
N ALA A 30 -8.13 -4.55 6.25
CA ALA A 30 -7.40 -3.48 5.56
C ALA A 30 -6.62 -4.01 4.35
N SER A 31 -6.04 -5.21 4.44
CA SER A 31 -5.29 -5.78 3.31
C SER A 31 -6.16 -6.15 2.11
N GLN A 32 -7.48 -6.30 2.29
CA GLN A 32 -8.39 -6.51 1.15
C GLN A 32 -8.55 -5.28 0.26
N PHE A 33 -8.08 -4.11 0.72
CA PHE A 33 -8.08 -2.87 -0.05
C PHE A 33 -6.78 -2.65 -0.82
N PHE A 34 -5.76 -3.48 -0.60
CA PHE A 34 -4.44 -3.28 -1.20
C PHE A 34 -4.37 -4.01 -2.54
N LEU A 35 -4.32 -3.25 -3.63
CA LEU A 35 -3.97 -3.80 -4.94
C LEU A 35 -2.44 -3.83 -5.08
N GLU A 36 -1.91 -4.89 -5.69
CA GLU A 36 -0.47 -5.02 -5.93
C GLU A 36 0.08 -3.84 -6.75
N GLU A 37 -0.68 -3.40 -7.76
CA GLU A 37 -0.37 -2.22 -8.58
C GLU A 37 -0.29 -0.94 -7.74
N GLN A 38 -1.20 -0.76 -6.77
CA GLN A 38 -1.16 0.40 -5.87
C GLN A 38 0.08 0.38 -4.98
N ILE A 39 0.47 -0.79 -4.45
CA ILE A 39 1.69 -0.91 -3.65
C ILE A 39 2.93 -0.59 -4.50
N HIS A 40 2.94 -1.01 -5.77
CA HIS A 40 4.03 -0.67 -6.70
C HIS A 40 4.09 0.84 -6.95
N GLU A 41 2.97 1.46 -7.32
CA GLU A 41 2.86 2.91 -7.55
C GLU A 41 3.25 3.71 -6.29
N MET A 42 2.87 3.22 -5.10
CA MET A 42 3.26 3.85 -3.83
C MET A 42 4.77 3.79 -3.59
N ARG A 43 5.45 2.70 -3.96
CA ARG A 43 6.91 2.59 -3.87
C ARG A 43 7.60 3.55 -4.83
N GLU A 44 7.12 3.64 -6.06
CA GLU A 44 7.62 4.60 -7.06
C GLU A 44 7.49 6.03 -6.53
N ASN A 45 6.29 6.43 -6.12
CA ASN A 45 6.02 7.75 -5.53
C ASN A 45 6.88 8.03 -4.27
N ALA A 46 7.10 7.02 -3.43
CA ALA A 46 7.95 7.14 -2.25
C ALA A 46 9.44 7.36 -2.63
N SER A 47 9.91 6.68 -3.69
CA SER A 47 11.26 6.85 -4.22
C SER A 47 11.48 8.25 -4.77
N GLU A 48 10.58 8.72 -5.65
CA GLU A 48 10.62 10.08 -6.21
C GLU A 48 10.66 11.14 -5.09
N TYR A 49 9.75 11.01 -4.12
CA TYR A 49 9.68 11.92 -2.99
C TYR A 49 10.96 11.94 -2.15
N TYR A 50 11.55 10.77 -1.91
CA TYR A 50 12.80 10.66 -1.17
C TYR A 50 13.96 11.34 -1.92
N VAL A 51 14.01 11.17 -3.25
CA VAL A 51 14.99 11.81 -4.12
C VAL A 51 14.85 13.33 -4.09
N GLU A 52 13.63 13.86 -4.19
CA GLU A 52 13.37 15.29 -4.06
C GLU A 52 13.80 15.83 -2.70
N TYR A 53 13.49 15.09 -1.63
CA TYR A 53 13.89 15.45 -0.27
C TYR A 53 15.42 15.50 -0.13
N LEU A 54 16.12 14.47 -0.59
CA LEU A 54 17.58 14.39 -0.57
C LEU A 54 18.20 15.51 -1.41
N ALA A 55 17.67 15.79 -2.61
CA ALA A 55 18.10 16.90 -3.44
C ALA A 55 17.95 18.24 -2.71
N GLY A 56 16.83 18.45 -2.03
CA GLY A 56 16.59 19.65 -1.22
C GLY A 56 17.59 19.83 -0.07
N LEU A 57 17.99 18.74 0.59
CA LEU A 57 19.04 18.76 1.62
C LEU A 57 20.42 19.06 1.04
N LEU A 58 20.80 18.37 -0.03
CA LEU A 58 22.11 18.47 -0.67
C LEU A 58 22.31 19.83 -1.37
N ASN A 59 21.26 20.43 -1.88
CA ASN A 59 21.32 21.75 -2.51
C ASN A 59 21.77 22.84 -1.50
N LYS A 60 21.46 22.69 -0.20
CA LYS A 60 21.96 23.58 0.87
C LYS A 60 23.49 23.54 1.01
N HIS A 61 24.13 22.50 0.47
CA HIS A 61 25.57 22.32 0.45
C HIS A 61 26.19 22.57 -0.94
N ASN A 62 25.46 23.24 -1.85
CA ASN A 62 25.86 23.47 -3.24
C ASN A 62 26.11 22.19 -4.05
N VAL A 63 25.40 21.11 -3.69
CA VAL A 63 25.41 19.84 -4.42
C VAL A 63 24.10 19.75 -5.20
N ARG A 64 24.17 19.73 -6.53
CA ARG A 64 23.00 19.73 -7.40
C ARG A 64 22.73 18.32 -7.92
N LEU A 65 21.49 17.84 -7.78
CA LEU A 65 21.03 16.63 -8.46
C LEU A 65 20.95 16.86 -9.98
N LYS A 66 21.52 15.94 -10.76
CA LYS A 66 21.55 15.97 -12.24
C LYS A 66 20.68 14.91 -12.88
N ASP A 67 20.59 13.74 -12.26
CA ASP A 67 19.98 12.54 -12.82
C ASP A 67 19.07 11.92 -11.74
N PRO A 68 17.82 12.42 -11.59
CA PRO A 68 16.88 11.97 -10.57
C PRO A 68 16.47 10.51 -10.79
N GLU A 69 16.11 10.13 -12.03
CA GLU A 69 15.70 8.76 -12.39
C GLU A 69 16.78 7.73 -12.03
N ARG A 70 18.05 8.07 -12.29
CA ARG A 70 19.15 7.17 -11.92
C ARG A 70 19.29 7.06 -10.41
N LEU A 71 19.05 8.13 -9.65
CA LEU A 71 19.09 8.09 -8.19
C LEU A 71 17.91 7.31 -7.60
N GLU A 72 16.71 7.45 -8.17
CA GLU A 72 15.52 6.67 -7.82
C GLU A 72 15.79 5.18 -7.98
N GLY A 73 16.46 4.76 -9.05
CA GLY A 73 16.88 3.38 -9.26
C GLY A 73 17.92 2.85 -8.25
N PHE A 74 18.54 3.73 -7.45
CA PHE A 74 19.42 3.32 -6.34
C PHE A 74 18.71 3.32 -4.99
N VAL A 75 17.49 3.87 -4.88
CA VAL A 75 16.77 3.96 -3.59
C VAL A 75 16.52 2.55 -3.07
N PRO A 76 17.04 2.19 -1.89
CA PRO A 76 16.79 0.87 -1.30
C PRO A 76 15.31 0.68 -1.00
N GLU A 77 14.80 -0.54 -1.22
CA GLU A 77 13.40 -0.87 -0.95
C GLU A 77 13.03 -0.59 0.50
N GLU A 78 13.97 -0.77 1.45
CA GLU A 78 13.75 -0.53 2.88
C GLU A 78 13.45 0.94 3.19
N ILE A 79 13.86 1.88 2.33
CA ILE A 79 13.46 3.29 2.48
C ILE A 79 11.99 3.44 2.07
N THR A 80 11.61 2.88 0.93
CA THR A 80 10.22 2.92 0.45
C THR A 80 9.26 2.10 1.34
N ASP A 81 9.75 1.03 1.97
CA ASP A 81 9.00 0.18 2.92
C ASP A 81 8.45 0.99 4.09
N ILE A 82 9.17 2.01 4.57
CA ILE A 82 8.69 2.88 5.64
C ILE A 82 7.38 3.58 5.26
N ALA A 83 7.25 4.00 3.99
CA ALA A 83 6.01 4.60 3.49
C ALA A 83 4.88 3.56 3.43
N ILE A 84 5.19 2.35 2.98
CA ILE A 84 4.24 1.24 2.89
C ILE A 84 3.77 0.81 4.29
N ASP A 85 4.68 0.61 5.23
CA ASP A 85 4.36 0.27 6.62
C ASP A 85 3.53 1.35 7.29
N GLY A 86 3.88 2.63 7.08
CA GLY A 86 3.09 3.77 7.56
C GLY A 86 1.66 3.74 7.02
N TYR A 87 1.49 3.43 5.74
CA TYR A 87 0.19 3.25 5.12
C TYR A 87 -0.59 2.05 5.67
N ILE A 88 0.05 0.88 5.82
CA ILE A 88 -0.57 -0.34 6.36
C ILE A 88 -1.06 -0.09 7.79
N ASN A 89 -0.22 0.52 8.62
CA ASN A 89 -0.56 0.82 10.01
C ASN A 89 -1.73 1.79 10.10
N LYS A 90 -1.74 2.84 9.29
CA LYS A 90 -2.84 3.80 9.29
C LYS A 90 -4.14 3.20 8.75
N SER A 91 -4.06 2.39 7.70
CA SER A 91 -5.21 1.66 7.14
C SER A 91 -5.80 0.71 8.17
N THR A 92 -4.94 -0.02 8.90
CA THR A 92 -5.37 -0.88 10.02
C THR A 92 -6.08 -0.07 11.09
N GLN A 93 -5.55 1.10 11.45
CA GLN A 93 -6.20 2.01 12.40
C GLN A 93 -7.56 2.52 11.92
N ARG A 94 -7.72 2.85 10.63
CA ARG A 94 -9.05 3.24 10.07
C ARG A 94 -10.10 2.16 10.30
N VAL A 95 -9.71 0.90 10.12
CA VAL A 95 -10.60 -0.25 10.32
C VAL A 95 -10.94 -0.43 11.80
N LEU A 96 -9.95 -0.31 12.69
CA LEU A 96 -10.15 -0.36 14.15
C LEU A 96 -11.06 0.77 14.65
N ASP A 97 -10.94 1.97 14.09
CA ASP A 97 -11.79 3.12 14.45
C ASP A 97 -13.23 2.94 13.94
N ALA A 98 -13.41 2.21 12.84
CA ALA A 98 -14.70 2.00 12.21
C ALA A 98 -15.53 0.88 12.85
N PHE A 99 -14.89 -0.18 13.34
CA PHE A 99 -15.58 -1.40 13.76
C PHE A 99 -15.14 -1.89 15.14
N ASN A 100 -16.10 -2.39 15.92
CA ASN A 100 -15.77 -3.04 17.20
C ASN A 100 -15.24 -4.47 16.98
N ALA A 101 -14.68 -5.08 18.04
CA ALA A 101 -14.06 -6.41 17.96
C ALA A 101 -14.98 -7.53 17.40
N GLN A 102 -16.27 -7.50 17.74
CA GLN A 102 -17.22 -8.48 17.22
C GLN A 102 -17.44 -8.28 15.72
N GLN A 103 -17.67 -7.03 15.30
CA GLN A 103 -17.85 -6.68 13.90
C GLN A 103 -16.63 -7.06 13.05
N LEU A 104 -15.42 -6.79 13.54
CA LEU A 104 -14.16 -7.17 12.86
C LEU A 104 -14.08 -8.69 12.63
N SER A 105 -14.41 -9.47 13.65
CA SER A 105 -14.38 -10.92 13.56
C SER A 105 -15.41 -11.47 12.55
N GLU A 106 -16.61 -10.90 12.54
CA GLU A 106 -17.68 -11.27 11.61
C GLU A 106 -17.37 -10.85 10.16
N ILE A 107 -16.86 -9.63 9.94
CA ILE A 107 -16.43 -9.16 8.61
C ILE A 107 -15.30 -10.04 8.08
N ARG A 108 -14.28 -10.33 8.89
CA ARG A 108 -13.18 -11.22 8.48
C ARG A 108 -13.71 -12.61 8.14
N THR A 109 -14.62 -13.15 8.93
CA THR A 109 -15.23 -14.46 8.65
C THR A 109 -15.94 -14.46 7.31
N PHE A 110 -16.70 -13.40 7.00
CA PHE A 110 -17.32 -13.23 5.69
C PHE A 110 -16.29 -13.12 4.55
N TYR A 111 -15.22 -12.35 4.73
CA TYR A 111 -14.14 -12.22 3.73
C TYR A 111 -13.42 -13.54 3.44
N LEU A 112 -13.35 -14.45 4.41
CA LEU A 112 -12.74 -15.77 4.23
C LEU A 112 -13.62 -16.74 3.43
N THR A 113 -14.89 -16.41 3.19
CA THR A 113 -15.82 -17.26 2.43
C THR A 113 -15.51 -17.31 0.94
N GLY A 114 -15.98 -18.38 0.27
CA GLY A 114 -15.95 -18.45 -1.20
C GLY A 114 -16.82 -17.38 -1.86
N THR A 115 -17.91 -16.97 -1.19
CA THR A 115 -18.83 -15.90 -1.62
C THR A 115 -18.10 -14.58 -1.80
N TRP A 116 -17.37 -14.12 -0.78
CA TRP A 116 -16.62 -12.87 -0.88
C TRP A 116 -15.54 -12.92 -1.97
N ARG A 117 -14.78 -14.01 -2.07
CA ARG A 117 -13.74 -14.16 -3.10
C ARG A 117 -14.30 -14.04 -4.52
N LYS A 118 -15.52 -14.51 -4.75
CA LYS A 118 -16.22 -14.33 -6.03
C LYS A 118 -16.60 -12.87 -6.24
N LEU A 119 -17.24 -12.26 -5.24
CA LEU A 119 -17.62 -10.84 -5.31
C LEU A 119 -16.42 -9.91 -5.54
N SER A 120 -15.28 -10.17 -4.90
CA SER A 120 -14.05 -9.38 -5.09
C SER A 120 -13.47 -9.50 -6.51
N LEU A 121 -13.67 -10.65 -7.20
CA LEU A 121 -13.22 -10.84 -8.58
C LEU A 121 -14.13 -10.13 -9.59
N LEU A 122 -15.44 -10.10 -9.35
CA LEU A 122 -16.39 -9.34 -10.18
C LEU A 122 -16.00 -7.85 -10.19
N ASN A 123 -15.61 -7.31 -9.04
CA ASN A 123 -15.10 -5.96 -8.93
C ASN A 123 -13.80 -5.74 -9.75
N TYR A 124 -12.95 -6.76 -9.89
CA TYR A 124 -11.68 -6.68 -10.64
C TYR A 124 -11.86 -6.77 -12.17
N GLU A 125 -12.81 -7.57 -12.66
CA GLU A 125 -13.09 -7.70 -14.11
C GLU A 125 -13.78 -6.45 -14.69
N GLU A 126 -14.64 -5.78 -13.92
CA GLU A 126 -15.22 -4.49 -14.34
C GLU A 126 -14.15 -3.38 -14.39
N LEU A 127 -13.15 -3.41 -13.49
CA LEU A 127 -12.02 -2.47 -13.49
C LEU A 127 -11.07 -2.65 -14.69
N THR A 128 -10.88 -3.88 -15.17
CA THR A 128 -9.89 -4.19 -16.23
C THR A 128 -10.45 -4.11 -17.66
N THR A 129 -11.78 -4.03 -17.83
CA THR A 129 -12.43 -4.00 -19.15
C THR A 129 -12.74 -2.60 -19.71
N GLY A 130 -12.32 -1.54 -19.00
CA GLY A 130 -12.26 -0.17 -19.55
C GLY A 130 -13.62 0.45 -19.90
N LYS A 131 -14.72 -0.05 -19.31
CA LYS A 131 -16.04 0.58 -19.44
C LYS A 131 -16.29 1.46 -18.22
N GLU A 132 -16.08 2.75 -18.42
CA GLU A 132 -16.37 3.88 -17.53
C GLU A 132 -15.40 4.12 -16.36
N GLU A 133 -15.18 5.40 -16.08
CA GLU A 133 -14.21 5.90 -15.12
C GLU A 133 -14.58 5.52 -13.68
N LYS A 134 -13.63 4.82 -13.03
CA LYS A 134 -13.20 4.98 -11.63
C LYS A 134 -14.28 4.84 -10.57
N THR A 135 -14.29 3.72 -9.84
CA THR A 135 -14.14 3.60 -8.37
C THR A 135 -14.14 2.09 -8.05
N VAL A 136 -13.37 1.63 -7.05
CA VAL A 136 -13.55 0.28 -6.47
C VAL A 136 -15.02 0.17 -6.07
N ILE A 137 -15.79 -0.70 -6.73
CA ILE A 137 -17.22 -0.79 -6.47
C ILE A 137 -17.43 -1.55 -5.17
N LEU A 138 -18.07 -0.89 -4.22
CA LEU A 138 -18.26 -1.37 -2.87
C LEU A 138 -19.75 -1.49 -2.60
N PRO A 139 -20.15 -2.27 -1.58
CA PRO A 139 -21.54 -2.58 -1.28
C PRO A 139 -22.55 -1.42 -1.30
N GLN A 140 -22.09 -0.17 -1.17
CA GLN A 140 -22.90 1.05 -1.16
C GLN A 140 -22.92 1.81 -2.50
N ASP A 141 -21.91 1.63 -3.36
CA ASP A 141 -21.98 2.00 -4.79
C ASP A 141 -22.75 0.93 -5.59
N LEU A 142 -23.18 -0.14 -4.91
CA LEU A 142 -24.17 -1.06 -5.44
C LEU A 142 -25.55 -0.38 -5.52
N GLY A 143 -25.75 0.41 -6.57
CA GLY A 143 -27.02 0.38 -7.28
C GLY A 143 -27.25 -0.98 -7.97
N TYR A 144 -26.85 -2.10 -7.36
CA TYR A 144 -26.88 -3.40 -8.02
C TYR A 144 -28.32 -3.82 -8.15
N GLU A 145 -28.75 -3.87 -9.39
CA GLU A 145 -29.78 -4.78 -9.81
C GLU A 145 -29.41 -6.15 -9.23
N GLU A 146 -30.15 -6.58 -8.22
CA GLU A 146 -30.09 -7.89 -7.54
C GLU A 146 -29.81 -9.05 -8.53
N TYR A 147 -30.27 -8.86 -9.76
CA TYR A 147 -30.02 -9.65 -10.95
C TYR A 147 -28.54 -9.95 -11.24
N LYS A 148 -27.62 -8.97 -11.23
CA LYS A 148 -26.19 -9.19 -11.55
C LYS A 148 -25.50 -10.09 -10.52
N ILE A 149 -25.79 -9.90 -9.23
CA ILE A 149 -25.22 -10.73 -8.15
C ILE A 149 -25.77 -12.15 -8.22
N ARG A 150 -27.08 -12.31 -8.45
CA ARG A 150 -27.73 -13.63 -8.60
C ARG A 150 -27.19 -14.45 -9.77
N GLN A 151 -26.66 -13.80 -10.80
CA GLN A 151 -26.01 -14.50 -11.93
C GLN A 151 -24.60 -14.99 -11.60
N PHE A 152 -23.91 -14.32 -10.67
CA PHE A 152 -22.52 -14.61 -10.33
C PHE A 152 -22.36 -15.57 -9.15
N LEU A 153 -23.33 -15.55 -8.23
CA LEU A 153 -23.37 -16.42 -7.06
C LEU A 153 -24.32 -17.60 -7.26
N SER A 154 -23.99 -18.74 -6.68
CA SER A 154 -24.97 -19.82 -6.52
C SER A 154 -26.09 -19.39 -5.55
N PRO A 155 -27.27 -20.06 -5.56
CA PRO A 155 -28.37 -19.69 -4.67
C PRO A 155 -27.98 -19.66 -3.18
N GLN A 156 -27.15 -20.60 -2.73
CA GLN A 156 -26.67 -20.62 -1.34
C GLN A 156 -25.72 -19.46 -1.05
N GLU A 157 -24.75 -19.19 -1.93
CA GLU A 157 -23.81 -18.08 -1.76
C GLU A 157 -24.53 -16.72 -1.75
N PHE A 158 -25.59 -16.57 -2.56
CA PHE A 158 -26.43 -15.39 -2.55
C PHE A 158 -27.19 -15.24 -1.23
N GLN A 159 -27.75 -16.34 -0.70
CA GLN A 159 -28.41 -16.32 0.61
C GLN A 159 -27.42 -15.95 1.72
N ASP A 160 -26.23 -16.58 1.75
CA ASP A 160 -25.20 -16.28 2.75
C ASP A 160 -24.76 -14.80 2.68
N PHE A 161 -24.68 -14.23 1.47
CA PHE A 161 -24.44 -12.80 1.28
C PHE A 161 -25.57 -11.94 1.84
N GLN A 162 -26.83 -12.28 1.55
CA GLN A 162 -28.00 -11.56 2.06
C GLN A 162 -28.05 -11.59 3.59
N GLU A 163 -27.85 -12.75 4.19
CA GLU A 163 -27.81 -12.92 5.65
C GLU A 163 -26.71 -12.05 6.28
N PHE A 164 -25.53 -11.98 5.65
CA PHE A 164 -24.47 -11.08 6.11
C PHE A 164 -24.88 -9.61 6.03
N VAL A 165 -25.32 -9.10 4.87
CA VAL A 165 -25.63 -7.66 4.70
C VAL A 165 -26.84 -7.21 5.52
N GLU A 166 -27.78 -8.11 5.83
CA GLU A 166 -28.95 -7.81 6.68
C GLU A 166 -28.65 -7.84 8.18
N SER A 167 -27.53 -8.45 8.58
CA SER A 167 -27.04 -8.44 9.97
C SER A 167 -26.69 -7.03 10.45
N GLU A 168 -26.58 -6.84 11.77
CA GLU A 168 -26.15 -5.56 12.35
C GLU A 168 -24.74 -5.15 11.90
N THR A 169 -23.82 -6.13 11.86
CA THR A 169 -22.46 -5.95 11.35
C THR A 169 -22.46 -5.60 9.87
N GLY A 170 -23.23 -6.32 9.06
CA GLY A 170 -23.33 -6.08 7.63
C GLY A 170 -23.86 -4.69 7.32
N LYS A 171 -24.89 -4.23 8.03
CA LYS A 171 -25.41 -2.86 7.89
C LYS A 171 -24.36 -1.81 8.23
N THR A 172 -23.65 -1.99 9.34
CA THR A 172 -22.57 -1.07 9.75
C THR A 172 -21.43 -1.06 8.73
N PHE A 173 -21.06 -2.23 8.23
CA PHE A 173 -20.05 -2.39 7.18
C PHE A 173 -20.49 -1.66 5.90
N VAL A 174 -21.70 -1.91 5.43
CA VAL A 174 -22.28 -1.25 4.25
C VAL A 174 -22.43 0.25 4.46
N GLU A 175 -22.59 0.77 5.68
CA GLU A 175 -22.63 2.21 5.93
C GLU A 175 -21.22 2.83 5.91
N LYS A 176 -20.25 2.20 6.59
CA LYS A 176 -18.92 2.79 6.82
C LYS A 176 -17.90 2.52 5.71
N TYR A 177 -18.13 1.50 4.88
CA TYR A 177 -17.18 1.06 3.87
C TYR A 177 -16.59 2.22 3.05
N SER A 178 -17.41 3.02 2.37
CA SER A 178 -16.99 4.07 1.44
C SER A 178 -16.20 5.16 2.15
N GLU A 179 -16.54 5.49 3.39
CA GLU A 179 -15.75 6.43 4.20
C GLU A 179 -14.37 5.85 4.53
N VAL A 180 -14.31 4.61 5.04
CA VAL A 180 -13.05 3.93 5.37
C VAL A 180 -12.18 3.80 4.13
N HIS A 181 -12.76 3.37 3.01
CA HIS A 181 -12.07 3.24 1.74
C HIS A 181 -11.54 4.57 1.22
N PHE A 182 -12.36 5.63 1.22
CA PHE A 182 -11.94 6.96 0.80
C PHE A 182 -10.76 7.47 1.63
N LEU A 183 -10.80 7.28 2.95
CA LEU A 183 -9.70 7.64 3.83
C LEU A 183 -8.43 6.83 3.53
N MET A 184 -8.55 5.54 3.21
CA MET A 184 -7.41 4.72 2.78
C MET A 184 -6.84 5.21 1.45
N VAL A 185 -7.65 5.57 0.46
CA VAL A 185 -7.17 6.15 -0.80
C VAL A 185 -6.39 7.45 -0.55
N LEU A 186 -6.89 8.33 0.33
CA LEU A 186 -6.15 9.54 0.74
C LEU A 186 -4.85 9.20 1.47
N ASP A 187 -4.87 8.17 2.31
CA ASP A 187 -3.69 7.72 3.06
C ASP A 187 -2.64 7.08 2.14
N ALA A 188 -3.05 6.45 1.04
CA ALA A 188 -2.16 5.93 -0.01
C ALA A 188 -1.48 7.08 -0.78
N ILE A 189 -2.25 8.09 -1.22
CA ILE A 189 -1.74 9.29 -1.89
C ILE A 189 -0.72 10.03 -1.02
N THR A 190 -0.97 10.07 0.30
CA THR A 190 -0.09 10.77 1.25
C THR A 190 0.99 9.89 1.86
N ALA A 191 1.09 8.61 1.47
CA ALA A 191 2.04 7.68 2.05
C ALA A 191 3.52 8.09 1.91
N PRO A 192 3.97 8.69 0.80
CA PRO A 192 5.33 9.22 0.71
C PRO A 192 5.68 10.20 1.84
N MET A 193 4.69 10.89 2.43
CA MET A 193 4.91 11.80 3.56
C MET A 193 5.30 11.09 4.86
N TYR A 194 5.09 9.77 5.00
CA TYR A 194 5.58 9.01 6.15
C TYR A 194 7.10 9.00 6.23
N LEU A 195 7.80 9.15 5.09
CA LEU A 195 9.24 9.33 5.03
C LEU A 195 9.71 10.61 5.76
N ARG A 196 8.84 11.62 5.93
CA ARG A 196 9.15 12.83 6.74
C ARG A 196 8.93 12.64 8.23
N ARG A 197 8.05 11.71 8.63
CA ARG A 197 7.54 11.61 10.02
C ARG A 197 8.24 10.53 10.84
N GLY A 198 8.82 9.53 10.20
CA GLY A 198 9.71 8.56 10.83
C GLY A 198 10.98 8.46 10.01
N GLU A 199 12.12 8.52 10.70
CA GLU A 199 13.36 7.78 10.43
C GLU A 199 13.62 7.23 9.01
N ALA A 200 13.35 7.98 7.94
CA ALA A 200 14.19 7.99 6.78
C ALA A 200 15.52 8.63 7.22
N THR A 201 16.16 7.97 8.19
CA THR A 201 17.57 8.08 8.47
C THR A 201 18.19 8.02 7.09
N LEU A 202 18.79 9.13 6.68
CA LEU A 202 19.63 9.16 5.51
C LEU A 202 20.50 7.92 5.65
N ARG A 203 20.23 6.87 4.88
CA ARG A 203 21.02 5.65 4.99
C ARG A 203 22.36 6.07 4.44
N THR A 204 23.27 6.42 5.34
CA THR A 204 24.40 7.25 4.95
C THR A 204 25.29 6.49 3.97
N GLU A 205 25.30 5.16 4.03
CA GLU A 205 25.88 4.27 3.03
C GLU A 205 25.28 4.50 1.63
N PHE A 206 23.96 4.44 1.48
CA PHE A 206 23.28 4.76 0.21
C PHE A 206 23.60 6.18 -0.27
N VAL A 207 23.52 7.17 0.63
CA VAL A 207 23.79 8.57 0.27
C VAL A 207 25.24 8.73 -0.18
N LEU A 208 26.19 8.09 0.51
CA LEU A 208 27.60 8.09 0.13
C LEU A 208 27.84 7.42 -1.21
N ASP A 209 27.23 6.27 -1.47
CA ASP A 209 27.35 5.55 -2.75
C ASP A 209 26.78 6.37 -3.91
N ALA A 210 25.64 7.03 -3.68
CA ALA A 210 25.05 7.96 -4.64
C ALA A 210 25.97 9.18 -4.89
N LEU A 211 26.55 9.77 -3.83
CA LEU A 211 27.52 10.87 -3.93
C LEU A 211 28.86 10.43 -4.57
N LYS A 212 29.24 9.15 -4.51
CA LYS A 212 30.42 8.59 -5.19
C LYS A 212 30.16 8.24 -6.65
N THR A 213 28.90 8.02 -7.02
CA THR A 213 28.51 7.66 -8.39
C THR A 213 28.60 8.86 -9.35
N LYS A 214 29.31 8.69 -10.47
CA LYS A 214 29.49 9.76 -11.46
C LYS A 214 28.18 10.02 -12.22
N GLY A 215 27.86 11.30 -12.42
CA GLY A 215 26.71 11.75 -13.21
C GLY A 215 25.43 12.01 -12.43
N ILE A 216 25.29 11.47 -11.21
CA ILE A 216 24.10 11.70 -10.38
C ILE A 216 24.10 13.09 -9.76
N PHE A 217 25.22 13.49 -9.15
CA PHE A 217 25.37 14.79 -8.52
C PHE A 217 26.45 15.64 -9.19
N GLU A 218 26.17 16.93 -9.32
CA GLU A 218 27.10 17.97 -9.70
C GLU A 218 27.57 18.74 -8.47
N PHE A 219 28.89 18.91 -8.42
CA PHE A 219 29.59 19.73 -7.44
C PHE A 219 30.26 20.89 -8.19
N SER A 220 30.55 21.98 -7.47
CA SER A 220 31.24 23.14 -8.04
C SER A 220 32.61 22.78 -8.66
N ASN A 221 33.30 21.80 -8.09
CA ASN A 221 34.54 21.22 -8.63
C ASN A 221 34.83 19.84 -7.99
N PRO A 222 35.82 19.08 -8.50
CA PRO A 222 36.17 17.76 -7.96
C PRO A 222 36.68 17.77 -6.51
N ILE A 223 37.33 18.85 -6.07
CA ILE A 223 37.84 18.98 -4.70
C ILE A 223 36.67 19.11 -3.73
N ALA A 224 35.69 19.95 -4.06
CA ALA A 224 34.47 20.12 -3.27
C ALA A 224 33.71 18.79 -3.10
N ARG A 225 33.66 17.96 -4.14
CA ARG A 225 33.09 16.60 -4.06
C ARG A 225 33.82 15.73 -3.05
N ARG A 226 35.15 15.64 -3.17
CA ARG A 226 35.97 14.82 -2.28
C ARG A 226 35.85 15.28 -0.83
N ASP A 227 35.95 16.59 -0.59
CA ASP A 227 35.92 17.15 0.75
C ASP A 227 34.54 16.99 1.40
N PHE A 228 33.45 17.09 0.63
CA PHE A 228 32.09 16.83 1.10
C PHE A 228 31.86 15.35 1.45
N ILE A 229 32.32 14.43 0.60
CA ILE A 229 32.23 12.98 0.88
C ILE A 229 33.03 12.63 2.14
N ALA A 230 34.27 13.12 2.25
CA ALA A 230 35.11 12.88 3.42
C ALA A 230 34.49 13.46 4.70
N LYS A 231 33.81 14.62 4.61
CA LYS A 231 33.08 15.19 5.73
C LYS A 231 31.96 14.26 6.20
N ILE A 232 31.13 13.74 5.28
CA ILE A 232 30.05 12.80 5.63
C ILE A 232 30.63 11.51 6.22
N GLU A 233 31.71 10.97 5.65
CA GLU A 233 32.36 9.75 6.16
C GLU A 233 32.91 9.94 7.58
N ASN A 234 33.43 11.13 7.93
CA ASN A 234 33.93 11.44 9.26
C ASN A 234 32.83 11.65 10.30
N GLU A 235 31.64 12.12 9.89
CA GLU A 235 30.48 12.27 10.79
C GLU A 235 29.83 10.93 11.16
N LEU A 236 30.26 9.82 10.52
CA LEU A 236 29.76 8.46 10.76
C LEU A 236 30.65 7.60 11.69
N GLN A 237 31.82 8.11 12.09
CA GLN A 237 32.75 7.45 13.02
C GLN A 237 32.49 7.91 14.45
#